data_AF-A0A534NGR1-F1
#
_entry.id   AF-A0A534NGR1-F1
#
_cell.length_a   1.000
_cell.length_b   1.000
_cell.length_c   1.000
_cell.angle_alpha   90.00
_cell.angle_beta   90.00
_cell.angle_gamma   90.00
#
_symmetry.space_group_name_H-M   'P 1'
#
loop_
_entity.id
_entity.type
_entity.pdbx_description
1 polymer ?
#
loop_
_entity_poly.entity_id
_entity_poly.type
_entity_poly.pdbx_seq_one_letter_code
_entity_poly.pdbx_strand_id
1 'polypeptide(L)' 'MADLETYGGFVREFVQAVQAAKRNGRTIEEFVSTWKLPERFVKEGYLDIGNLRPLRPDVEVIWNETR' A
#
# COMPACT_ATOMS: atom_id res chain seq x y z
N MET A 1 4.09 -4.68 -18.75
CA MET A 1 5.06 -3.70 -18.22
C MET A 1 4.20 -2.67 -17.54
N ALA A 2 4.40 -2.44 -16.24
CA ALA A 2 3.60 -1.48 -15.49
C ALA A 2 3.67 -0.10 -16.15
N ASP A 3 2.55 0.45 -16.57
CA ASP A 3 2.46 1.81 -17.10
C ASP A 3 2.01 2.79 -16.00
N LEU A 4 1.92 4.08 -16.35
CA LEU A 4 1.52 5.12 -15.41
C LEU A 4 0.07 4.96 -14.92
N GLU A 5 -0.79 4.36 -15.72
CA GLU A 5 -2.19 4.11 -15.36
C GLU A 5 -2.25 3.03 -14.27
N THR A 6 -1.57 1.90 -14.49
CA THR A 6 -1.44 0.85 -13.46
C THR A 6 -0.81 1.40 -12.18
N TYR A 7 0.21 2.26 -12.30
CA TYR A 7 0.85 2.88 -11.12
C TYR A 7 -0.08 3.80 -10.34
N GLY A 8 -0.84 4.64 -11.03
CA GLY A 8 -1.89 5.44 -10.40
C GLY A 8 -2.95 4.57 -9.71
N GLY A 9 -3.32 3.45 -10.34
CA GLY A 9 -4.18 2.43 -9.74
C GLY A 9 -3.61 1.86 -8.45
N PHE A 10 -2.35 1.43 -8.46
CA PHE A 10 -1.66 0.91 -7.27
C PHE A 10 -1.65 1.92 -6.12
N VAL A 11 -1.26 3.16 -6.38
CA VAL A 11 -1.21 4.21 -5.35
C VAL A 11 -2.59 4.44 -4.76
N ARG A 12 -3.64 4.52 -5.59
CA ARG A 12 -5.02 4.70 -5.12
C ARG A 12 -5.44 3.57 -4.19
N GLU A 13 -5.17 2.33 -4.56
CA GLU A 13 -5.54 1.14 -3.79
C GLU A 13 -4.79 1.06 -2.46
N PHE A 14 -3.49 1.37 -2.50
CA PHE A 14 -2.66 1.42 -1.31
C PHE A 14 -3.18 2.45 -0.30
N VAL A 15 -3.49 3.67 -0.77
CA VAL A 15 -4.08 4.74 0.07
C VAL A 15 -5.41 4.28 0.67
N GLN A 16 -6.29 3.69 -0.14
CA GLN A 16 -7.59 3.20 0.33
C GLN A 16 -7.45 2.10 1.39
N ALA A 17 -6.47 1.21 1.24
CA ALA A 17 -6.21 0.16 2.20
C ALA A 17 -5.69 0.70 3.54
N VAL A 18 -4.78 1.67 3.52
CA VAL A 18 -4.29 2.35 4.73
C VAL A 18 -5.44 3.06 5.45
N GLN A 19 -6.27 3.81 4.71
CA GLN A 19 -7.45 4.46 5.27
C GLN A 19 -8.44 3.48 5.89
N ALA A 20 -8.70 2.36 5.22
CA ALA A 20 -9.59 1.32 5.75
C ALA A 20 -9.03 0.71 7.05
N ALA A 21 -7.72 0.44 7.12
CA ALA A 21 -7.07 -0.05 8.33
C ALA A 21 -7.22 0.93 9.49
N LYS A 22 -6.97 2.23 9.24
CA LYS A 22 -7.16 3.31 10.21
C LYS A 22 -8.60 3.38 10.72
N ARG A 23 -9.59 3.39 9.82
CA ARG A 23 -11.02 3.43 10.19
C ARG A 23 -11.47 2.20 10.98
N ASN A 24 -10.86 1.05 10.72
CA ASN A 24 -11.15 -0.19 11.44
C ASN A 24 -10.39 -0.29 12.79
N GLY A 25 -9.71 0.77 13.23
CA GLY A 25 -9.02 0.81 14.52
C GLY A 25 -7.72 0.01 14.58
N ARG A 26 -7.17 -0.41 13.44
CA ARG A 26 -5.86 -1.10 13.38
C ARG A 26 -4.72 -0.12 13.65
N THR A 27 -3.53 -0.63 13.93
CA THR A 27 -2.32 0.19 14.05
C THR A 27 -1.51 0.21 12.75
N ILE A 28 -0.60 1.20 12.62
CA ILE A 28 0.36 1.28 11.51
C ILE A 28 1.23 0.01 11.45
N GLU A 29 1.69 -0.47 12.61
CA GLU A 29 2.53 -1.67 12.71
C GLU A 29 1.81 -2.93 12.25
N GLU A 30 0.55 -3.10 12.65
CA GLU A 30 -0.30 -4.19 12.17
C GLU A 30 -0.53 -4.11 10.66
N PHE A 31 -0.72 -2.92 10.10
CA PHE A 31 -0.89 -2.77 8.65
C PHE A 31 0.39 -3.14 7.90
N VAL A 32 1.52 -2.55 8.29
CA VAL A 32 2.82 -2.80 7.64
C VAL A 32 3.22 -4.27 7.68
N SER A 33 2.99 -4.95 8.81
CA SER A 33 3.33 -6.38 8.97
C SER A 33 2.43 -7.33 8.18
N THR A 34 1.23 -6.90 7.80
CA THR A 34 0.23 -7.75 7.12
C THR A 34 -0.03 -7.37 5.67
N TRP A 35 0.42 -6.19 5.23
CA TRP A 35 0.25 -5.72 3.86
C TRP A 35 1.01 -6.62 2.89
N LYS A 36 0.34 -7.00 1.80
CA LYS A 36 0.89 -7.75 0.70
C LYS A 36 0.52 -7.06 -0.60
N LEU A 37 1.41 -7.11 -1.59
CA LEU A 37 1.12 -6.63 -2.93
C LEU A 37 -0.09 -7.40 -3.50
N PRO A 38 -1.17 -6.71 -3.93
CA PRO A 38 -2.32 -7.40 -4.53
C PRO A 38 -1.94 -8.20 -5.78
N GLU A 39 -2.49 -9.41 -5.92
CA GLU A 39 -2.14 -10.35 -7.00
C GLU A 39 -2.29 -9.77 -8.41
N ARG A 40 -3.26 -8.89 -8.65
CA ARG A 40 -3.43 -8.27 -9.98
C ARG A 40 -2.22 -7.45 -10.40
N PHE A 41 -1.58 -6.73 -9.47
CA PHE A 41 -0.39 -5.95 -9.77
C PHE A 41 0.80 -6.85 -10.04
N VAL A 42 0.90 -7.99 -9.35
CA VAL A 42 1.89 -9.03 -9.66
C VAL A 42 1.73 -9.53 -11.10
N LYS A 43 0.50 -9.80 -11.54
CA LYS A 43 0.20 -10.23 -12.93
C LYS A 43 0.53 -9.14 -13.97
N GLU A 44 0.43 -7.88 -13.60
CA GLU A 44 0.80 -6.73 -14.44
C GLU A 44 2.32 -6.45 -14.46
N GLY A 45 3.09 -7.19 -13.65
CA GLY A 45 4.55 -7.17 -13.62
C GLY A 45 5.14 -6.36 -12.47
N TYR A 46 4.36 -6.01 -11.44
CA TYR A 46 4.90 -5.41 -10.22
C TYR A 46 5.71 -6.44 -9.46
N LEU A 47 6.91 -6.01 -9.06
CA LEU A 47 7.74 -6.76 -8.14
C LEU A 47 7.35 -6.40 -6.72
N ASP A 48 7.16 -7.42 -5.90
CA ASP A 48 7.04 -7.21 -4.46
C ASP A 48 8.42 -6.85 -3.89
N ILE A 49 8.64 -5.53 -3.78
CA ILE A 49 9.85 -4.96 -3.20
C ILE A 49 9.67 -4.62 -1.72
N GLY A 50 8.63 -5.14 -1.06
CA GLY A 50 8.38 -4.89 0.37
C GLY A 50 9.57 -5.26 1.27
N ASN A 51 10.41 -6.19 0.81
CA ASN A 51 11.65 -6.59 1.49
C ASN A 51 12.85 -5.67 1.19
N LEU A 52 12.77 -4.83 0.15
CA LEU A 52 13.86 -3.96 -0.31
C LEU A 52 13.68 -2.50 0.10
N ARG A 53 12.45 -2.07 0.38
CA ARG A 53 12.14 -0.70 0.84
C ARG A 53 11.19 -0.75 2.05
N PRO A 54 11.49 -0.01 3.14
CA PRO A 54 10.57 0.07 4.26
C PRO A 54 9.26 0.72 3.82
N LEU A 55 8.13 0.00 3.95
CA LEU A 55 6.77 0.50 3.65
C LEU A 55 6.28 1.52 4.68
N ARG A 56 6.83 1.47 5.91
CA ARG A 56 6.37 2.24 7.06
C ARG A 56 6.27 3.76 6.80
N PRO A 57 7.28 4.44 6.20
CA PRO A 57 7.20 5.88 5.96
C PRO A 57 6.02 6.28 5.05
N ASP A 58 5.73 5.49 4.01
CA ASP A 58 4.59 5.78 3.11
C ASP A 58 3.26 5.61 3.84
N VAL A 59 3.15 4.56 4.66
CA VAL A 59 1.97 4.33 5.50
C VAL A 59 1.79 5.46 6.50
N GLU A 60 2.85 5.92 7.17
CA GLU A 60 2.81 7.03 8.13
C GLU A 60 2.32 8.34 7.49
N VAL A 61 2.78 8.68 6.28
CA VAL A 61 2.31 9.87 5.54
C VAL A 61 0.81 9.77 5.29
N ILE A 62 0.34 8.67 4.69
CA ILE A 62 -1.08 8.48 4.40
C ILE A 62 -1.91 8.49 5.68
N TRP A 63 -1.43 7.83 6.74
CA TRP A 63 -2.12 7.75 8.02
C TRP A 63 -2.29 9.12 8.67
N ASN A 64 -1.30 9.99 8.57
CA ASN A 64 -1.34 11.33 9.15
C ASN A 64 -2.19 12.30 8.32
N GLU A 65 -2.16 12.19 7.00
CA GLU A 65 -2.80 13.13 6.09
C GLU A 65 -4.25 12.78 5.73
N THR A 66 -4.68 11.53 5.98
CA THR A 66 -6.00 11.05 5.54
C THR A 66 -6.89 10.55 6.69
N ARG A 67 -8.21 10.50 6.45
CA ARG A 67 -9.22 10.09 7.42
C ARG A 67 -9.59 8.61 7.34
#